data_AF-A0A950APM8-F1
#
_entry.id   AF-A0A950APM8-F1
#
_cell.length_a   1.000
_cell.length_b   1.000
_cell.length_c   1.000
_cell.angle_alpha   90.00
_cell.angle_beta   90.00
_cell.angle_gamma   90.00
#
_symmetry.space_group_name_H-M   'P 1'
#
loop_
_entity.id
_entity.type
_entity.pdbx_description
1 polymer ?
#
loop_
_entity_poly.entity_id
_entity_poly.type
_entity_poly.pdbx_seq_one_letter_code
_entity_poly.pdbx_strand_id
1 'polypeptide(L)'
;MTTATAIPGARALPPVLGRLLSGTFWLALRTPLQAVFVLWSTRLVLEAIGPDQAGAYRFAWGFGFFQFLLEFGIGSALQRQVSESWTRGDRAAVDRAVACGLNFYAAMALVQVAALAGVAFGALPHTQFHGAAYRLVVKLLWLQAVTAPCYGMSVVVTGVLQAARRYDFIPRLEVAIVILRFAILWAGLGAGCDFFAVVVAQTVVQVGLSLGPGGWVMVRELGHVPRFTGARRDDYAALLHVSLYIFLIQLSVVLADKVDTTILGFVLNDPGPANAVYDLVSKPFAQLRQT
;
A
#
# COMPACT_ATOMS: atom_id res chain seq x y z
N MET A 1 22.44 53.04 28.61
CA MET A 1 21.25 52.20 28.35
C MET A 1 21.12 52.03 26.84
N THR A 2 21.60 50.91 26.33
CA THR A 2 21.56 50.53 24.90
C THR A 2 20.33 49.67 24.67
N THR A 3 19.33 50.23 24.01
CA THR A 3 18.11 49.54 23.59
C THR A 3 18.45 48.59 22.44
N ALA A 4 18.42 47.28 22.71
CA ALA A 4 18.56 46.26 21.69
C ALA A 4 17.31 46.27 20.79
N THR A 5 17.48 46.67 19.54
CA THR A 5 16.49 46.49 18.47
C THR A 5 16.30 45.00 18.20
N ALA A 6 15.13 44.46 18.58
CA ALA A 6 14.71 43.11 18.23
C ALA A 6 14.62 42.96 16.70
N ILE A 7 15.25 41.92 16.18
CA ILE A 7 15.23 41.59 14.75
C ILE A 7 13.78 41.30 14.34
N PRO A 8 13.23 41.98 13.31
CA PRO A 8 11.86 41.75 12.85
C PRO A 8 11.65 40.29 12.47
N GLY A 9 10.62 39.70 13.07
CA GLY A 9 10.32 38.28 13.05
C GLY A 9 10.33 37.65 11.65
N ALA A 10 10.91 36.45 11.59
CA ALA A 10 10.76 35.53 10.48
C ALA A 10 9.28 35.45 10.09
N ARG A 11 8.97 35.81 8.83
CA ARG A 11 7.61 35.67 8.28
C ARG A 11 7.17 34.22 8.47
N ALA A 12 6.20 34.00 9.36
CA ALA A 12 5.56 32.71 9.52
C ALA A 12 5.03 32.28 8.15
N LEU A 13 5.52 31.15 7.65
CA LEU A 13 5.04 30.58 6.39
C LEU A 13 3.52 30.45 6.46
N PRO A 14 2.78 30.76 5.37
CA PRO A 14 1.35 30.52 5.28
C PRO A 14 1.03 29.11 5.82
N PRO A 15 -0.04 28.93 6.62
CA PRO A 15 -0.31 27.67 7.31
C PRO A 15 -0.44 26.48 6.36
N VAL A 16 -0.73 26.71 5.09
CA VAL A 16 -0.74 25.70 4.03
C VAL A 16 0.67 25.23 3.65
N LEU A 17 1.63 26.15 3.49
CA LEU A 17 3.03 25.81 3.16
C LEU A 17 3.70 25.03 4.31
N GLY A 18 3.41 25.40 5.57
CA GLY A 18 3.93 24.65 6.73
C GLY A 18 3.43 23.19 6.78
N ARG A 19 2.15 22.97 6.50
CA ARG A 19 1.57 21.61 6.42
C ARG A 19 2.09 20.83 5.21
N LEU A 20 2.21 21.47 4.04
CA LEU A 20 2.79 20.81 2.87
C LEU A 20 4.25 20.42 3.10
N LEU A 21 5.05 21.28 3.72
CA LEU A 21 6.43 20.98 4.07
C LEU A 21 6.53 19.85 5.10
N SER A 22 5.68 19.86 6.14
CA SER A 22 5.68 18.77 7.13
C SER A 22 5.26 17.44 6.49
N GLY A 23 4.17 17.40 5.74
CA GLY A 23 3.73 16.20 5.02
C GLY A 23 4.79 15.68 4.04
N THR A 24 5.42 16.56 3.27
CA THR A 24 6.50 16.20 2.34
C THR A 24 7.71 15.65 3.08
N PHE A 25 8.10 16.26 4.21
CA PHE A 25 9.20 15.79 5.04
C PHE A 25 8.94 14.37 5.56
N TRP A 26 7.74 14.09 6.07
CA TRP A 26 7.38 12.76 6.56
C TRP A 26 7.35 11.72 5.45
N LEU A 27 6.84 12.09 4.27
CA LEU A 27 6.82 11.21 3.10
C LEU A 27 8.25 10.95 2.59
N ALA A 28 9.10 11.98 2.54
CA ALA A 28 10.50 11.86 2.17
C ALA A 28 11.32 11.05 3.20
N LEU A 29 10.96 11.09 4.48
CA LEU A 29 11.61 10.27 5.52
C LEU A 29 11.18 8.80 5.46
N ARG A 30 9.93 8.54 5.08
CA ARG A 30 9.38 7.18 4.97
C ARG A 30 10.18 6.33 3.99
N THR A 31 10.44 6.83 2.79
CA THR A 31 11.09 6.07 1.71
C THR A 31 12.49 5.53 2.08
N PRO A 32 13.46 6.32 2.56
CA PRO A 32 14.78 5.81 2.93
C PRO A 32 14.70 4.86 4.13
N LEU A 33 13.84 5.15 5.10
CA LEU A 33 13.65 4.30 6.27
C LEU A 33 13.05 2.93 5.87
N GLN A 34 12.08 2.93 4.96
CA GLN A 34 11.53 1.72 4.37
C GLN A 34 12.61 0.93 3.59
N ALA A 35 13.46 1.61 2.82
CA ALA A 35 14.55 0.95 2.09
C ALA A 35 15.55 0.25 3.03
N VAL A 36 16.00 0.94 4.09
CA VAL A 36 16.89 0.37 5.11
C VAL A 36 16.24 -0.84 5.78
N PHE A 37 14.96 -0.72 6.18
CA PHE A 37 14.26 -1.84 6.83
C PHE A 37 14.03 -3.00 5.88
N VAL A 38 13.76 -2.79 4.59
CA VAL A 38 13.62 -3.88 3.62
C VAL A 38 14.94 -4.64 3.46
N LEU A 39 16.08 -3.94 3.38
CA LEU A 39 17.39 -4.57 3.31
C LEU A 39 17.68 -5.45 4.53
N TRP A 40 17.47 -4.91 5.73
CA TRP A 40 17.66 -5.70 6.96
C TRP A 40 16.64 -6.82 7.14
N SER A 41 15.36 -6.55 6.86
CA SER A 41 14.30 -7.57 6.96
C SER A 41 14.59 -8.75 6.04
N THR A 42 15.10 -8.49 4.83
CA THR A 42 15.44 -9.55 3.88
C THR A 42 16.50 -10.50 4.47
N ARG A 43 17.54 -9.95 5.07
CA ARG A 43 18.58 -10.73 5.74
C ARG A 43 18.02 -11.51 6.93
N LEU A 44 17.28 -10.83 7.82
CA LEU A 44 16.71 -11.45 9.02
C LEU A 44 15.77 -12.61 8.68
N VAL A 45 14.90 -12.43 7.68
CA VAL A 45 14.00 -13.50 7.22
C VAL A 45 14.82 -14.66 6.67
N LEU A 46 15.81 -14.40 5.80
CA LEU A 46 16.62 -15.47 5.22
C LEU A 46 17.38 -16.29 6.28
N GLU A 47 17.96 -15.61 7.28
CA GLU A 47 18.66 -16.25 8.40
C GLU A 47 17.70 -17.05 9.31
N ALA A 48 16.47 -16.58 9.51
CA ALA A 48 15.53 -17.19 10.45
C ALA A 48 14.77 -18.40 9.89
N ILE A 49 14.30 -18.35 8.63
CA ILE A 49 13.45 -19.41 8.04
C ILE A 49 14.14 -20.20 6.92
N GLY A 50 15.34 -19.80 6.52
CA GLY A 50 16.09 -20.43 5.44
C GLY A 50 15.59 -20.07 4.03
N PRO A 51 16.35 -20.48 2.99
CA PRO A 51 16.09 -20.10 1.60
C PRO A 51 14.76 -20.65 1.06
N ASP A 52 14.38 -21.88 1.42
CA ASP A 52 13.18 -22.52 0.90
C ASP A 52 11.89 -21.82 1.36
N GLN A 53 11.79 -21.53 2.67
CA GLN A 53 10.63 -20.82 3.21
C GLN A 53 10.63 -19.34 2.80
N ALA A 54 11.80 -18.71 2.66
CA ALA A 54 11.90 -17.36 2.12
C ALA A 54 11.43 -17.31 0.65
N GLY A 55 11.74 -18.33 -0.14
CA GLY A 55 11.24 -18.51 -1.51
C GLY A 55 9.72 -18.65 -1.53
N ALA A 56 9.16 -19.51 -0.68
CA ALA A 56 7.71 -19.67 -0.51
C ALA A 56 7.02 -18.37 -0.08
N TYR A 57 7.60 -17.63 0.86
CA TYR A 57 7.11 -16.32 1.30
C TYR A 57 7.06 -15.30 0.16
N ARG A 58 8.15 -15.19 -0.62
CA ARG A 58 8.22 -14.29 -1.79
C ARG A 58 7.23 -14.70 -2.87
N PHE A 59 7.10 -16.00 -3.14
CA PHE A 59 6.13 -16.55 -4.09
C PHE A 59 4.70 -16.19 -3.69
N ALA A 60 4.32 -16.41 -2.43
CA ALA A 60 3.00 -16.06 -1.93
C ALA A 60 2.72 -14.54 -2.01
N TRP A 61 3.69 -13.70 -1.67
CA TRP A 61 3.56 -12.24 -1.81
C TRP A 61 3.51 -11.75 -3.26
N GLY A 62 4.03 -12.51 -4.22
CA GLY A 62 3.90 -12.22 -5.64
C GLY A 62 2.43 -12.10 -6.09
N PHE A 63 1.53 -12.85 -5.46
CA PHE A 63 0.08 -12.77 -5.74
C PHE A 63 -0.60 -11.51 -5.20
N GLY A 64 0.10 -10.73 -4.37
CA GLY A 64 -0.33 -9.37 -4.02
C GLY A 64 -0.49 -8.47 -5.26
N PHE A 65 0.14 -8.81 -6.39
CA PHE A 65 -0.06 -8.15 -7.67
C PHE A 65 -1.52 -8.21 -8.17
N PHE A 66 -2.30 -9.23 -7.79
CA PHE A 66 -3.73 -9.24 -8.11
C PHE A 66 -4.47 -8.06 -7.51
N GLN A 67 -4.13 -7.64 -6.29
CA GLN A 67 -4.70 -6.44 -5.68
C GLN A 67 -4.46 -5.22 -6.58
N PHE A 68 -3.22 -5.05 -7.05
CA PHE A 68 -2.83 -3.95 -7.92
C PHE A 68 -3.57 -3.99 -9.27
N LEU A 69 -3.65 -5.16 -9.90
CA LEU A 69 -4.39 -5.31 -11.16
C LEU A 69 -5.87 -5.02 -11.00
N LEU A 70 -6.48 -5.55 -9.93
CA LEU A 70 -7.90 -5.43 -9.64
C LEU A 70 -8.29 -4.03 -9.17
N GLU A 71 -7.34 -3.22 -8.70
CA GLU A 71 -7.62 -1.83 -8.34
C GLU A 71 -7.91 -0.96 -9.57
N PHE A 72 -7.39 -1.30 -10.76
CA PHE A 72 -7.63 -0.54 -12.00
C PHE A 72 -7.46 0.99 -11.86
N GLY A 73 -6.53 1.46 -11.01
CA GLY A 73 -6.30 2.88 -10.76
C GLY A 73 -7.46 3.62 -10.04
N ILE A 74 -8.43 2.89 -9.48
CA ILE A 74 -9.63 3.47 -8.87
C ILE A 74 -9.32 4.27 -7.62
N GLY A 75 -8.29 3.90 -6.85
CA GLY A 75 -7.91 4.64 -5.65
C GLY A 75 -7.61 6.11 -5.94
N SER A 76 -6.82 6.36 -6.99
CA SER A 76 -6.46 7.71 -7.42
C SER A 76 -7.64 8.48 -8.05
N ALA A 77 -8.48 7.79 -8.84
CA ALA A 77 -9.69 8.40 -9.40
C ALA A 77 -10.68 8.81 -8.29
N LEU A 78 -10.88 7.95 -7.30
CA LEU A 78 -11.71 8.19 -6.13
C LEU A 78 -11.17 9.36 -5.31
N GLN A 79 -9.87 9.38 -5.01
CA GLN A 79 -9.20 10.49 -4.32
C GLN A 79 -9.47 11.84 -5.01
N ARG A 80 -9.32 11.88 -6.34
CA ARG A 80 -9.59 13.07 -7.14
C ARG A 80 -11.06 13.49 -7.06
N GLN A 81 -12.00 12.58 -7.31
CA GLN A 81 -13.44 12.88 -7.30
C GLN A 81 -13.92 13.35 -5.93
N VAL A 82 -13.45 12.71 -4.85
CA VAL A 82 -13.74 13.10 -3.47
C VAL A 82 -13.16 14.48 -3.16
N SER A 83 -11.92 14.77 -3.58
CA SER A 83 -11.29 16.09 -3.41
C SER A 83 -12.02 17.21 -4.17
N GLU A 84 -12.40 16.98 -5.43
CA GLU A 84 -13.17 17.94 -6.23
C GLU A 84 -14.57 18.20 -5.65
N SER A 85 -15.24 17.16 -5.14
CA SER A 85 -16.56 17.30 -4.51
C SER A 85 -16.47 18.00 -3.15
N TRP A 86 -15.43 17.68 -2.38
CA TRP A 86 -15.15 18.28 -1.08
C TRP A 86 -14.86 19.78 -1.20
N THR A 87 -14.03 20.17 -2.16
CA THR A 87 -13.69 21.58 -2.41
C THR A 87 -14.88 22.40 -2.90
N ARG A 88 -15.84 21.79 -3.61
CA ARG A 88 -17.11 22.41 -3.98
C ARG A 88 -18.12 22.50 -2.82
N GLY A 89 -17.84 21.86 -1.68
CA GLY A 89 -18.75 21.79 -0.54
C GLY A 89 -19.92 20.81 -0.72
N ASP A 90 -19.94 20.02 -1.79
CA ASP A 90 -20.99 19.03 -2.05
C ASP A 90 -20.74 17.74 -1.26
N ARG A 91 -21.25 17.72 -0.03
CA ARG A 91 -21.15 16.56 0.88
C ARG A 91 -21.87 15.33 0.34
N ALA A 92 -23.00 15.52 -0.34
CA ALA A 92 -23.74 14.41 -0.90
C ALA A 92 -22.96 13.72 -2.03
N ALA A 93 -22.23 14.48 -2.85
CA ALA A 93 -21.33 13.90 -3.85
C ALA A 93 -20.16 13.13 -3.23
N VAL A 94 -19.59 13.62 -2.13
CA VAL A 94 -18.57 12.89 -1.37
C VAL A 94 -19.12 11.55 -0.87
N ASP A 95 -20.30 11.55 -0.24
CA ASP A 95 -20.96 10.33 0.25
C ASP A 95 -21.21 9.31 -0.87
N ARG A 96 -21.66 9.77 -2.04
CA ARG A 96 -21.86 8.89 -3.21
C ARG A 96 -20.57 8.32 -3.75
N ALA A 97 -19.53 9.14 -3.88
CA ALA A 97 -18.21 8.69 -4.34
C ALA A 97 -17.62 7.65 -3.39
N VAL A 98 -17.68 7.90 -2.07
CA VAL A 98 -17.25 6.96 -1.03
C VAL A 98 -18.05 5.65 -1.10
N ALA A 99 -19.38 5.71 -1.26
CA ALA A 99 -20.19 4.52 -1.44
C ALA A 99 -19.83 3.73 -2.71
N CYS A 100 -19.55 4.42 -3.83
CA CYS A 100 -19.09 3.79 -5.07
C CYS A 100 -17.76 3.07 -4.86
N GLY A 101 -16.79 3.74 -4.22
CA GLY A 101 -15.50 3.17 -3.88
C GLY A 101 -15.61 1.95 -2.97
N LEU A 102 -16.41 2.03 -1.90
CA LEU A 102 -16.62 0.91 -0.97
C LEU A 102 -17.25 -0.31 -1.66
N ASN A 103 -18.30 -0.09 -2.46
CA ASN A 103 -18.95 -1.17 -3.21
C ASN A 103 -18.01 -1.77 -4.26
N PHE A 104 -17.23 -0.94 -4.96
CA PHE A 104 -16.22 -1.40 -5.90
C PHE A 104 -15.19 -2.29 -5.21
N TYR A 105 -14.55 -1.78 -4.16
CA TYR A 105 -13.52 -2.54 -3.44
C TYR A 105 -14.08 -3.78 -2.73
N ALA A 106 -15.32 -3.76 -2.27
CA ALA A 106 -15.97 -4.96 -1.74
C ALA A 106 -16.15 -6.03 -2.83
N ALA A 107 -16.63 -5.66 -4.02
CA ALA A 107 -16.72 -6.56 -5.16
C ALA A 107 -15.34 -7.09 -5.59
N MET A 108 -14.33 -6.20 -5.68
CA MET A 108 -12.97 -6.61 -6.03
C MET A 108 -12.32 -7.49 -4.98
N ALA A 109 -12.59 -7.26 -3.69
CA ALA A 109 -12.11 -8.15 -2.63
C ALA A 109 -12.68 -9.57 -2.78
N LEU A 110 -13.95 -9.71 -3.16
CA LEU A 110 -14.53 -11.04 -3.46
C LEU A 110 -13.86 -11.69 -4.67
N VAL A 111 -13.63 -10.93 -5.74
CA VAL A 111 -12.91 -11.41 -6.93
C VAL A 111 -11.48 -11.83 -6.57
N GLN A 112 -10.78 -11.05 -5.73
CA GLN A 112 -9.44 -11.38 -5.27
C GLN A 112 -9.42 -12.63 -4.40
N VAL A 113 -10.37 -12.78 -3.47
CA VAL A 113 -10.53 -13.99 -2.65
C VAL A 113 -10.74 -15.21 -3.55
N ALA A 114 -11.61 -15.11 -4.57
CA ALA A 114 -11.84 -16.17 -5.53
C ALA A 114 -10.59 -16.50 -6.35
N ALA A 115 -9.84 -15.50 -6.81
CA ALA A 115 -8.59 -15.68 -7.55
C ALA A 115 -7.51 -16.35 -6.68
N LEU A 116 -7.32 -15.90 -5.44
CA LEU A 116 -6.36 -16.48 -4.50
C LEU A 116 -6.76 -17.91 -4.11
N ALA A 117 -8.05 -18.20 -3.94
CA ALA A 117 -8.53 -19.56 -3.74
C ALA A 117 -8.27 -20.43 -4.98
N GLY A 118 -8.52 -19.92 -6.18
CA GLY A 118 -8.19 -20.58 -7.44
C GLY A 118 -6.70 -20.91 -7.56
N VAL A 119 -5.82 -20.01 -7.13
CA VAL A 119 -4.37 -20.29 -7.05
C VAL A 119 -4.08 -21.37 -6.00
N ALA A 120 -4.63 -21.25 -4.79
CA ALA A 120 -4.35 -22.17 -3.69
C ALA A 120 -4.79 -23.61 -3.98
N PHE A 121 -5.93 -23.81 -4.65
CA PHE A 121 -6.51 -25.13 -4.91
C PHE A 121 -6.26 -25.65 -6.33
N GLY A 122 -6.10 -24.75 -7.31
CA GLY A 122 -5.91 -25.11 -8.71
C GLY A 122 -4.46 -25.10 -9.16
N ALA A 123 -3.73 -24.00 -8.93
CA ALA A 123 -2.38 -23.84 -9.45
C ALA A 123 -1.30 -24.42 -8.52
N LEU A 124 -1.44 -24.20 -7.21
CA LEU A 124 -0.41 -24.54 -6.23
C LEU A 124 -0.08 -26.04 -6.17
N PRO A 125 -1.03 -26.99 -6.29
CA PRO A 125 -0.72 -28.42 -6.32
C PRO A 125 0.19 -28.86 -7.49
N HIS A 126 0.29 -28.06 -8.55
CA HIS A 126 1.14 -28.33 -9.70
C HIS A 126 2.55 -27.71 -9.57
N THR A 127 2.85 -27.05 -8.45
CA THR A 127 4.16 -26.45 -8.20
C THR A 127 5.11 -27.43 -7.52
N GLN A 128 6.41 -27.12 -7.51
CA GLN A 128 7.43 -27.91 -6.81
C GLN A 128 7.49 -27.66 -5.30
N PHE A 129 6.62 -26.80 -4.75
CA PHE A 129 6.59 -26.54 -3.31
C PHE A 129 5.97 -27.72 -2.56
N HIS A 130 6.72 -28.29 -1.60
CA HIS A 130 6.26 -29.42 -0.79
C HIS A 130 6.44 -29.14 0.71
N GLY A 131 5.78 -29.95 1.54
CA GLY A 131 5.99 -29.95 2.99
C GLY A 131 5.65 -28.62 3.68
N ALA A 132 6.61 -28.08 4.45
CA ALA A 132 6.43 -26.85 5.22
C ALA A 132 6.27 -25.61 4.33
N ALA A 133 7.02 -25.54 3.22
CA ALA A 133 6.96 -24.43 2.27
C ALA A 133 5.57 -24.31 1.64
N TYR A 134 4.98 -25.43 1.19
CA TYR A 134 3.61 -25.48 0.66
C TYR A 134 2.58 -24.94 1.68
N ARG A 135 2.64 -25.42 2.93
CA ARG A 135 1.73 -24.97 3.99
C ARG A 135 1.88 -23.49 4.28
N LEU A 136 3.09 -22.95 4.23
CA LEU A 136 3.34 -21.52 4.40
C LEU A 136 2.70 -20.71 3.27
N VAL A 137 2.84 -21.12 2.00
CA VAL A 137 2.19 -20.44 0.86
C VAL A 137 0.68 -20.40 1.05
N VAL A 138 0.05 -21.54 1.34
CA VAL A 138 -1.41 -21.61 1.55
C VAL A 138 -1.86 -20.68 2.68
N LYS A 139 -1.17 -20.68 3.82
CA LYS A 139 -1.47 -19.79 4.95
C LYS A 139 -1.36 -18.30 4.56
N LEU A 140 -0.34 -17.94 3.79
CA LEU A 140 -0.13 -16.56 3.33
C LEU A 140 -1.18 -16.12 2.30
N LEU A 141 -1.58 -17.00 1.39
CA LEU A 141 -2.67 -16.72 0.45
C LEU A 141 -3.99 -16.49 1.18
N TRP A 142 -4.29 -17.29 2.20
CA TRP A 142 -5.47 -17.08 3.06
C TRP A 142 -5.38 -15.77 3.85
N LEU A 143 -4.22 -15.43 4.39
CA LEU A 143 -4.02 -14.16 5.08
C LEU A 143 -4.30 -12.97 4.15
N GLN A 144 -3.80 -13.02 2.90
CA GLN A 144 -4.08 -11.99 1.89
C GLN A 144 -5.57 -11.94 1.53
N ALA A 145 -6.22 -13.10 1.36
CA ALA A 145 -7.65 -13.17 1.05
C ALA A 145 -8.50 -12.54 2.16
N VAL A 146 -8.21 -12.84 3.43
CA VAL A 146 -8.94 -12.30 4.59
C VAL A 146 -8.71 -10.80 4.75
N THR A 147 -7.55 -10.29 4.36
CA THR A 147 -7.18 -8.88 4.52
C THR A 147 -7.47 -8.01 3.30
N ALA A 148 -7.89 -8.61 2.18
CA ALA A 148 -8.25 -7.90 0.96
C ALA A 148 -9.34 -6.81 1.17
N PRO A 149 -10.43 -7.03 1.94
CA PRO A 149 -11.42 -5.99 2.20
C PRO A 149 -10.86 -4.80 2.98
N CYS A 150 -9.91 -5.06 3.88
CA CYS A 150 -9.28 -4.01 4.69
C CYS A 150 -8.50 -3.03 3.83
N TYR A 151 -7.83 -3.52 2.78
CA TYR A 151 -7.09 -2.67 1.85
C TYR A 151 -8.01 -1.65 1.17
N GLY A 152 -9.12 -2.10 0.58
CA GLY A 152 -10.07 -1.22 -0.09
C GLY A 152 -10.66 -0.16 0.84
N MET A 153 -10.98 -0.55 2.08
CA MET A 153 -11.41 0.40 3.10
C MET A 153 -10.32 1.42 3.44
N SER A 154 -9.05 0.99 3.53
CA SER A 154 -7.93 1.91 3.77
C SER A 154 -7.77 2.92 2.64
N VAL A 155 -7.96 2.52 1.38
CA VAL A 155 -7.91 3.44 0.23
C VAL A 155 -9.02 4.50 0.33
N VAL A 156 -10.25 4.07 0.63
CA VAL A 156 -11.39 4.99 0.79
C VAL A 156 -11.14 6.00 1.93
N VAL A 157 -10.74 5.51 3.10
CA VAL A 157 -10.44 6.35 4.27
C VAL A 157 -9.33 7.34 3.94
N THR A 158 -8.26 6.86 3.32
CA THR A 158 -7.12 7.69 2.92
C THR A 158 -7.55 8.78 1.93
N GLY A 159 -8.42 8.45 0.97
CA GLY A 159 -8.91 9.43 0.00
C GLY A 159 -9.77 10.53 0.62
N VAL A 160 -10.63 10.19 1.58
CA VAL A 160 -11.41 11.19 2.33
C VAL A 160 -10.50 12.09 3.18
N LEU A 161 -9.51 11.52 3.87
CA LEU A 161 -8.58 12.28 4.70
C LEU A 161 -7.69 13.22 3.87
N GLN A 162 -7.23 12.77 2.70
CA GLN A 162 -6.47 13.60 1.78
C GLN A 162 -7.33 14.74 1.22
N ALA A 163 -8.59 14.47 0.85
CA ALA A 163 -9.53 15.50 0.41
C ALA A 163 -9.81 16.56 1.50
N ALA A 164 -9.85 16.14 2.76
CA ALA A 164 -9.96 17.04 3.92
C ALA A 164 -8.67 17.81 4.25
N ARG A 165 -7.64 17.75 3.38
CA ARG A 165 -6.34 18.42 3.51
C ARG A 165 -5.56 18.02 4.77
N ARG A 166 -5.72 16.78 5.24
CA ARG A 166 -4.98 16.24 6.39
C ARG A 166 -3.68 15.54 5.97
N TYR A 167 -2.88 16.24 5.16
CA TYR A 167 -1.65 15.70 4.57
C TYR A 167 -0.57 15.35 5.60
N ASP A 168 -0.65 15.87 6.83
CA ASP A 168 0.33 15.59 7.89
C ASP A 168 0.07 14.27 8.62
N PHE A 169 -1.18 13.80 8.62
CA PHE A 169 -1.59 12.69 9.47
C PHE A 169 -1.18 11.33 8.89
N ILE A 170 -1.44 11.14 7.59
CA ILE A 170 -1.19 9.87 6.90
C ILE A 170 0.31 9.53 6.88
N PRO A 171 1.21 10.41 6.43
CA PRO A 171 2.64 10.06 6.34
C PRO A 171 3.27 9.74 7.71
N ARG A 172 2.85 10.43 8.78
CA ARG A 172 3.32 10.13 10.15
C ARG A 172 2.90 8.75 10.60
N LEU A 173 1.66 8.38 10.32
CA LEU A 173 1.11 7.07 10.66
C LEU A 173 1.79 5.97 9.86
N GLU A 174 2.08 6.21 8.58
CA GLU A 174 2.82 5.27 7.73
C GLU A 174 4.25 5.04 8.23
N VAL A 175 4.97 6.10 8.64
CA VAL A 175 6.30 5.96 9.27
C VAL A 175 6.19 5.13 10.56
N ALA A 176 5.21 5.40 11.42
CA ALA A 176 4.99 4.63 12.64
C ALA A 176 4.70 3.14 12.33
N ILE A 177 3.87 2.86 11.32
CA ILE A 177 3.57 1.49 10.87
C ILE A 177 4.85 0.80 10.39
N VAL A 178 5.67 1.47 9.59
CA VAL A 178 6.92 0.89 9.05
C VAL A 178 7.90 0.56 10.18
N ILE A 179 8.07 1.46 11.16
CA ILE A 179 8.90 1.23 12.35
C ILE A 179 8.36 0.06 13.18
N LEU A 180 7.07 0.06 13.48
CA LEU A 180 6.48 -0.96 14.33
C LEU A 180 6.48 -2.34 13.66
N ARG A 181 6.23 -2.41 12.34
CA ARG A 181 6.35 -3.66 11.57
C ARG A 181 7.77 -4.21 11.62
N PHE A 182 8.78 -3.36 11.46
CA PHE A 182 10.17 -3.79 11.57
C PHE A 182 10.50 -4.27 12.99
N ALA A 183 10.07 -3.55 14.01
CA ALA A 183 10.27 -3.94 15.41
C ALA A 183 9.62 -5.30 15.73
N ILE A 184 8.41 -5.55 15.24
CA ILE A 184 7.71 -6.85 15.37
C ILE A 184 8.48 -7.97 14.68
N LEU A 185 9.00 -7.71 13.47
CA LEU A 185 9.82 -8.70 12.77
C LEU A 185 11.07 -9.03 13.57
N TRP A 186 11.82 -8.00 13.97
CA TRP A 186 13.08 -8.17 14.69
C TRP A 186 12.88 -8.87 16.03
N ALA A 187 11.94 -8.41 16.85
CA ALA A 187 11.64 -8.99 18.15
C ALA A 187 11.02 -10.40 18.03
N GLY A 188 10.10 -10.60 17.10
CA GLY A 188 9.44 -11.89 16.89
C GLY A 188 10.40 -12.97 16.43
N LEU A 189 11.26 -12.66 15.46
CA LEU A 189 12.31 -13.58 15.01
C LEU A 189 13.36 -13.80 16.10
N GLY A 190 13.77 -12.74 16.82
CA GLY A 190 14.72 -12.83 17.93
C GLY A 190 14.21 -13.67 19.11
N ALA A 191 12.90 -13.69 19.34
CA ALA A 191 12.25 -14.54 20.35
C ALA A 191 11.98 -15.98 19.88
N GLY A 192 12.33 -16.32 18.63
CA GLY A 192 12.05 -17.64 18.06
C GLY A 192 10.57 -17.92 17.79
N CYS A 193 9.75 -16.87 17.62
CA CYS A 193 8.34 -17.03 17.28
C CYS A 193 8.16 -17.66 15.89
N ASP A 194 7.05 -18.36 15.70
CA ASP A 194 6.65 -18.86 14.37
C ASP A 194 6.56 -17.71 13.36
N PHE A 195 7.23 -17.87 12.22
CA PHE A 195 7.32 -16.81 11.21
C PHE A 195 5.95 -16.37 10.70
N PHE A 196 5.02 -17.31 10.52
CA PHE A 196 3.67 -16.95 10.08
C PHE A 196 2.95 -16.10 11.15
N ALA A 197 3.09 -16.43 12.43
CA ALA A 197 2.57 -15.59 13.51
C ALA A 197 3.15 -14.17 13.50
N VAL A 198 4.44 -14.00 13.19
CA VAL A 198 5.08 -12.69 13.03
C VAL A 198 4.45 -11.92 11.86
N VAL A 199 4.24 -12.57 10.72
CA VAL A 199 3.59 -11.95 9.55
C VAL A 199 2.13 -11.55 9.86
N VAL A 200 1.38 -12.38 10.58
CA VAL A 200 0.03 -12.06 11.05
C VAL A 200 0.07 -10.83 11.95
N ALA A 201 0.98 -10.78 12.93
CA ALA A 201 1.12 -9.63 13.84
C ALA A 201 1.42 -8.32 13.09
N GLN A 202 2.36 -8.36 12.13
CA GLN A 202 2.64 -7.21 11.27
C GLN A 202 1.41 -6.76 10.47
N THR A 203 0.63 -7.71 9.97
CA THR A 203 -0.57 -7.43 9.17
C THR A 203 -1.67 -6.82 10.02
N VAL A 204 -1.91 -7.35 11.23
CA VAL A 204 -2.85 -6.81 12.21
C VAL A 204 -2.48 -5.37 12.58
N VAL A 205 -1.19 -5.11 12.83
CA VAL A 205 -0.72 -3.76 13.14
C VAL A 205 -0.92 -2.82 11.96
N GLN A 206 -0.59 -3.25 10.74
CA GLN A 206 -0.79 -2.42 9.56
C GLN A 206 -2.27 -2.10 9.34
N VAL A 207 -3.16 -3.08 9.42
CA VAL A 207 -4.60 -2.89 9.26
C VAL A 207 -5.16 -2.02 10.38
N GLY A 208 -4.83 -2.33 11.63
CA GLY A 208 -5.33 -1.62 12.81
C GLY A 208 -4.88 -0.16 12.84
N LEU A 209 -3.60 0.11 12.55
CA LEU A 209 -3.08 1.48 12.53
C LEU A 209 -3.48 2.24 11.27
N SER A 210 -3.71 1.60 10.11
CA SER A 210 -4.18 2.34 8.93
C SER A 210 -5.67 2.68 9.02
N LEU A 211 -6.51 1.74 9.48
CA LEU A 211 -7.96 1.92 9.54
C LEU A 211 -8.45 2.59 10.82
N GLY A 212 -7.86 2.27 11.98
CA GLY A 212 -8.36 2.73 13.28
C GLY A 212 -8.29 4.25 13.43
N PRO A 213 -7.09 4.84 13.47
CA PRO A 213 -6.92 6.28 13.56
C PRO A 213 -7.54 7.03 12.37
N GLY A 214 -7.40 6.51 11.15
CA GLY A 214 -7.96 7.15 9.96
C GLY A 214 -9.50 7.18 9.98
N GLY A 215 -10.13 6.05 10.30
CA GLY A 215 -11.57 5.94 10.46
C GLY A 215 -12.08 6.79 11.63
N TRP A 216 -11.34 6.85 12.74
CA TRP A 216 -11.69 7.70 13.88
C TRP A 216 -11.70 9.18 13.51
N VAL A 217 -10.67 9.69 12.81
CA VAL A 217 -10.64 11.08 12.34
C VAL A 217 -11.79 11.33 11.37
N MET A 218 -12.06 10.38 10.46
CA MET A 218 -13.15 10.50 9.49
C MET A 218 -14.53 10.59 10.15
N VAL A 219 -14.80 9.74 11.13
CA VAL A 219 -16.11 9.72 11.82
C VAL A 219 -16.25 10.88 12.80
N ARG A 220 -15.24 11.11 13.65
CA ARG A 220 -15.34 12.05 14.77
C ARG A 220 -15.05 13.49 14.37
N GLU A 221 -14.03 13.73 13.54
CA GLU A 221 -13.60 15.10 13.21
C GLU A 221 -14.24 15.60 11.91
N LEU A 222 -14.48 14.69 10.95
CA LEU A 222 -15.09 15.05 9.66
C LEU A 222 -16.60 14.81 9.61
N GLY A 223 -17.17 14.11 10.61
CA GLY A 223 -18.60 13.79 10.67
C GLY A 223 -19.08 12.87 9.55
N HIS A 224 -18.14 12.20 8.86
CA HIS A 224 -18.45 11.41 7.68
C HIS A 224 -18.38 9.92 8.04
N VAL A 225 -19.50 9.23 7.89
CA VAL A 225 -19.62 7.79 8.17
C VAL A 225 -19.64 7.06 6.83
N PRO A 226 -18.72 6.11 6.60
CA PRO A 226 -18.68 5.38 5.34
C PRO A 226 -19.95 4.50 5.24
N ARG A 227 -20.69 4.65 4.14
CA ARG A 227 -21.91 3.87 3.89
C ARG A 227 -21.81 3.19 2.52
N PHE A 228 -22.33 1.98 2.41
CA PHE A 228 -22.43 1.25 1.13
C PHE A 228 -23.62 1.72 0.28
N THR A 229 -24.52 2.53 0.84
CA THR A 229 -25.74 3.00 0.20
C THR A 229 -25.52 4.32 -0.54
N GLY A 230 -26.14 4.48 -1.72
CA GLY A 230 -26.18 5.74 -2.45
C GLY A 230 -25.27 5.79 -3.69
N ALA A 231 -24.58 4.71 -4.01
CA ALA A 231 -23.81 4.60 -5.26
C ALA A 231 -24.74 4.68 -6.48
N ARG A 232 -24.38 5.53 -7.46
CA ARG A 232 -25.12 5.68 -8.73
C ARG A 232 -24.27 5.19 -9.88
N ARG A 233 -24.94 4.70 -10.93
CA ARG A 233 -24.26 4.22 -12.14
C ARG A 233 -23.46 5.32 -12.85
N ASP A 234 -23.95 6.55 -12.82
CA ASP A 234 -23.26 7.70 -13.42
C ASP A 234 -21.95 8.03 -12.70
N ASP A 235 -21.94 7.93 -11.37
CA ASP A 235 -20.74 8.13 -10.55
C ASP A 235 -19.69 7.04 -10.85
N TYR A 236 -20.13 5.79 -11.07
CA TYR A 236 -19.25 4.70 -11.54
C TYR A 236 -18.65 4.96 -12.92
N ALA A 237 -19.44 5.45 -13.87
CA ALA A 237 -18.97 5.71 -15.23
C ALA A 237 -17.87 6.78 -15.25
N ALA A 238 -18.05 7.86 -14.48
CA ALA A 238 -17.04 8.90 -14.32
C ALA A 238 -15.75 8.37 -13.68
N LEU A 239 -15.89 7.56 -12.63
CA LEU A 239 -14.77 6.97 -11.91
C LEU A 239 -13.98 5.99 -12.79
N LEU A 240 -14.68 5.13 -13.54
CA LEU A 240 -14.07 4.14 -14.45
C LEU A 240 -13.30 4.82 -15.60
N HIS A 241 -13.82 5.93 -16.13
CA HIS A 241 -13.15 6.65 -17.21
C HIS A 241 -11.77 7.16 -16.78
N VAL A 242 -11.70 7.82 -15.62
CA VAL A 242 -10.43 8.34 -15.07
C VAL A 242 -9.51 7.19 -14.66
N SER A 243 -10.08 6.15 -14.03
CA SER A 243 -9.29 5.02 -13.53
C SER A 243 -8.64 4.24 -14.66
N LEU A 244 -9.30 4.09 -15.82
CA LEU A 244 -8.73 3.43 -16.99
C LEU A 244 -7.43 4.09 -17.47
N TYR A 245 -7.36 5.42 -17.52
CA TYR A 245 -6.12 6.11 -17.92
C TYR A 245 -5.01 5.88 -16.89
N ILE A 246 -5.32 5.97 -15.60
CA ILE A 246 -4.36 5.75 -14.53
C ILE A 246 -3.85 4.30 -14.56
N PHE A 247 -4.75 3.34 -14.78
CA PHE A 247 -4.43 1.95 -14.96
C PHE A 247 -3.50 1.73 -16.15
N LEU A 248 -3.76 2.34 -17.32
CA LEU A 248 -2.88 2.20 -18.48
C LEU A 248 -1.47 2.74 -18.21
N ILE A 249 -1.35 3.85 -17.47
CA ILE A 249 -0.06 4.39 -17.04
C ILE A 249 0.65 3.41 -16.11
N GLN A 250 -0.05 2.91 -15.08
CA GLN A 250 0.48 1.95 -14.11
C GLN A 250 0.89 0.63 -14.78
N LEU A 251 0.05 0.11 -15.68
CA LEU A 251 0.30 -1.10 -16.46
C LEU A 251 1.50 -0.90 -17.38
N SER A 252 1.65 0.27 -18.02
CA SER A 252 2.83 0.59 -18.82
C SER A 252 4.12 0.51 -18.00
N VAL A 253 4.12 1.00 -16.76
CA VAL A 253 5.30 0.96 -15.89
C VAL A 253 5.64 -0.48 -15.50
N VAL A 254 4.65 -1.29 -15.16
CA VAL A 254 4.87 -2.71 -14.83
C VAL A 254 5.31 -3.51 -16.05
N LEU A 255 4.68 -3.29 -17.20
CA LEU A 255 5.08 -3.95 -18.45
C LEU A 255 6.51 -3.55 -18.83
N ALA A 256 6.90 -2.28 -18.69
CA ALA A 256 8.27 -1.86 -18.92
C ALA A 256 9.26 -2.60 -18.02
N ASP A 257 8.98 -2.72 -16.72
CA ASP A 257 9.82 -3.48 -15.78
C ASP A 257 9.93 -4.97 -16.16
N LYS A 258 8.81 -5.59 -16.55
CA LYS A 258 8.79 -6.99 -17.01
C LYS A 258 9.50 -7.19 -18.34
N VAL A 259 9.38 -6.25 -19.27
CA VAL A 259 10.08 -6.28 -20.56
C VAL A 259 11.57 -6.10 -20.35
N ASP A 260 12.00 -5.13 -19.52
CA ASP A 260 13.42 -4.90 -19.21
C ASP A 260 14.07 -6.15 -18.59
N THR A 261 13.42 -6.74 -17.58
CA THR A 261 13.92 -7.99 -16.94
C THR A 261 13.92 -9.18 -17.90
N THR A 262 12.98 -9.23 -18.84
CA THR A 262 12.95 -10.28 -19.88
C THR A 262 14.07 -10.09 -20.89
N ILE A 263 14.28 -8.86 -21.39
CA ILE A 263 15.36 -8.54 -22.35
C ILE A 263 16.72 -8.82 -21.72
N LEU A 264 16.96 -8.38 -20.48
CA LEU A 264 18.20 -8.68 -19.75
C LEU A 264 18.41 -10.19 -19.56
N GLY A 265 17.32 -10.93 -19.34
CA GLY A 265 17.33 -12.38 -19.25
C GLY A 265 17.73 -13.09 -20.55
N PHE A 266 17.45 -12.50 -21.72
CA PHE A 266 17.77 -13.06 -23.04
C PHE A 266 19.10 -12.57 -23.63
N VAL A 267 19.53 -11.35 -23.30
CA VAL A 267 20.70 -10.70 -23.91
C VAL A 267 22.01 -11.07 -23.20
N LEU A 268 21.95 -11.45 -21.92
CA LEU A 268 23.15 -11.71 -21.11
C LEU A 268 23.39 -13.22 -20.94
N ASN A 269 24.65 -13.62 -21.14
CA ASN A 269 25.08 -15.02 -20.98
C ASN A 269 24.94 -15.56 -19.55
N ASP A 270 24.83 -14.67 -18.56
CA ASP A 270 24.64 -15.02 -17.14
C ASP A 270 23.53 -14.15 -16.52
N PRO A 271 22.24 -14.50 -16.76
CA PRO A 271 21.11 -13.63 -16.47
C PRO A 271 20.79 -13.53 -14.97
N GLY A 272 21.23 -14.49 -14.16
CA GLY A 272 20.99 -14.52 -12.71
C GLY A 272 21.59 -13.33 -11.97
N PRO A 273 22.92 -13.12 -12.05
CA PRO A 273 23.59 -11.96 -11.44
C PRO A 273 23.09 -10.62 -11.98
N ALA A 274 22.85 -10.53 -13.30
CA ALA A 274 22.39 -9.30 -13.93
C ALA A 274 20.96 -8.91 -13.51
N ASN A 275 20.04 -9.87 -13.44
CA ASN A 275 18.69 -9.63 -12.92
C ASN A 275 18.70 -9.34 -11.42
N ALA A 276 19.62 -9.94 -10.65
CA ALA A 276 19.77 -9.63 -9.24
C ALA A 276 20.26 -8.19 -9.01
N VAL A 277 21.24 -7.73 -9.81
CA VAL A 277 21.73 -6.34 -9.77
C VAL A 277 20.65 -5.37 -10.26
N TYR A 278 19.98 -5.69 -11.38
CA TYR A 278 18.85 -4.90 -11.86
C TYR A 278 17.77 -4.78 -10.79
N ASP A 279 17.33 -5.88 -10.17
CA ASP A 279 16.34 -5.87 -9.09
C ASP A 279 16.79 -5.02 -7.89
N LEU A 280 18.07 -5.05 -7.53
CA LEU A 280 18.60 -4.30 -6.39
C LEU A 280 18.68 -2.80 -6.68
N VAL A 281 18.99 -2.44 -7.93
CA VAL A 281 19.12 -1.05 -8.39
C VAL A 281 17.76 -0.46 -8.77
N SER A 282 16.90 -1.21 -9.46
CA SER A 282 15.64 -0.74 -10.06
C SER A 282 14.48 -0.68 -9.07
N LYS A 283 14.37 -1.64 -8.13
CA LYS A 283 13.24 -1.68 -7.18
C LYS A 283 13.08 -0.42 -6.32
N PRO A 284 14.17 0.22 -5.81
CA PRO A 284 14.07 1.51 -5.15
C PRO A 284 13.50 2.62 -6.06
N PHE A 285 13.85 2.63 -7.35
CA PHE A 285 13.30 3.60 -8.31
C PHE A 285 11.88 3.26 -8.76
N ALA A 286 11.50 1.97 -8.80
CA ALA A 286 10.12 1.55 -9.05
C ALA A 286 9.18 2.07 -7.96
N GLN A 287 9.62 2.06 -6.70
CA GLN A 287 8.87 2.69 -5.61
C GLN A 287 8.73 4.20 -5.78
N LEU A 288 9.76 4.89 -6.27
CA LEU A 288 9.70 6.34 -6.57
C LEU A 288 8.83 6.68 -7.79
N ARG A 289 8.69 5.77 -8.77
CA ARG A 289 7.82 5.96 -9.95
C ARG A 289 6.33 5.73 -9.64
N GLN A 290 6.02 5.06 -8.53
CA GLN A 290 4.65 4.71 -8.13
C GLN A 290 4.05 5.69 -7.11
N THR A 291 4.86 6.55 -6.50
CA THR A 291 4.43 7.67 -5.62
C THR A 291 4.26 8.95 -6.40
#